data_AF-A0A392P2K8-F1
#
_entry.id   AF-A0A392P2K8-F1
#
_cell.length_a   1.000
_cell.length_b   1.000
_cell.length_c   1.000
_cell.angle_alpha   90.00
_cell.angle_beta   90.00
_cell.angle_gamma   90.00
#
_symmetry.space_group_name_H-M   'P 1'
#
loop_
_entity.id
_entity.type
_entity.pdbx_description
1 polymer ?
#
loop_
_entity_poly.entity_id
_entity_poly.type
_entity_poly.pdbx_seq_one_letter_code
_entity_poly.pdbx_strand_id
1 'polypeptide(L)'
;MEVPERIRYFIWRLRYGRLPTNKACHRWGHGAPYCGHCVGVEESIIHVLRDCPLAHHVWNHILPMQTRLAFFTCHYHSWFHNNMLNHEKMEGGNEWRVVWAVTCYHLWLWRNKETFDSEFVRPRHASQFIQQYVENYISAKSSFSFIMDKSRITINVRWEAPSNGWISLNTDGAVQHGVAGCGGVLRDQHNWITGFSKYIGTTSAFNAELWGVYSGLCLARQRGLNNIELQMDSLTV
;
A
#
# COMPACT_ATOMS: atom_id res chain seq x y z
N MET A 1 8.40 12.20 -9.26
CA MET A 1 7.98 11.07 -10.10
C MET A 1 6.48 11.17 -10.29
N GLU A 2 6.03 11.13 -11.54
CA GLU A 2 4.62 11.28 -11.89
C GLU A 2 3.92 9.92 -11.94
N VAL A 3 3.38 9.49 -10.79
CA VAL A 3 2.61 8.25 -10.65
C VAL A 3 1.48 8.49 -9.64
N PRO A 4 0.44 7.65 -9.61
CA PRO A 4 -0.57 7.67 -8.56
C PRO A 4 0.05 7.65 -7.15
N GLU A 5 -0.55 8.35 -6.19
CA GLU A 5 -0.05 8.44 -4.81
C GLU A 5 0.13 7.07 -4.14
N ARG A 6 -0.74 6.10 -4.45
CA ARG A 6 -0.59 4.70 -4.00
C ARG A 6 0.75 4.08 -4.41
N ILE A 7 1.26 4.43 -5.59
CA ILE A 7 2.56 3.94 -6.09
C ILE A 7 3.70 4.69 -5.41
N ARG A 8 3.55 6.01 -5.15
CA ARG A 8 4.55 6.77 -4.37
C ARG A 8 4.72 6.19 -2.97
N TYR A 9 3.60 5.93 -2.29
CA TYR A 9 3.61 5.28 -0.98
C TYR A 9 4.20 3.87 -1.03
N PHE A 10 3.86 3.08 -2.06
CA PHE A 10 4.48 1.77 -2.30
C PHE A 10 6.01 1.87 -2.45
N ILE A 11 6.52 2.83 -3.24
CA ILE A 11 7.97 3.03 -3.42
C ILE A 11 8.64 3.49 -2.13
N TRP A 12 7.97 4.31 -1.31
CA TRP A 12 8.46 4.62 0.03
C TRP A 12 8.58 3.35 0.88
N ARG A 13 7.56 2.49 0.91
CA ARG A 13 7.64 1.21 1.64
C ARG A 13 8.76 0.32 1.12
N LEU A 14 8.94 0.27 -0.19
CA LEU A 14 10.05 -0.42 -0.83
C LEU A 14 11.38 0.11 -0.30
N ARG A 15 11.62 1.42 -0.35
CA ARG A 15 12.87 2.05 0.14
C ARG A 15 13.25 1.65 1.57
N TYR A 16 12.27 1.46 2.44
CA TYR A 16 12.47 1.10 3.85
C TYR A 16 12.35 -0.39 4.15
N GLY A 17 12.18 -1.24 3.12
CA GLY A 17 12.08 -2.70 3.31
C GLY A 17 10.80 -3.14 4.03
N ARG A 18 9.71 -2.39 3.85
CA ARG A 18 8.43 -2.56 4.57
C ARG A 18 7.31 -3.15 3.71
N LEU A 19 7.65 -3.79 2.60
CA LEU A 19 6.66 -4.49 1.78
C LEU A 19 6.30 -5.84 2.41
N PRO A 20 5.01 -6.23 2.45
CA PRO A 20 4.60 -7.54 2.90
C PRO A 20 4.97 -8.54 1.81
N THR A 21 5.87 -9.44 2.14
CA THR A 21 6.22 -10.64 1.35
C THR A 21 6.08 -11.84 2.27
N ASN A 22 6.06 -13.07 1.75
CA ASN A 22 5.93 -14.22 2.64
C ASN A 22 7.04 -14.27 3.72
N LYS A 23 8.27 -13.87 3.39
CA LYS A 23 9.35 -13.73 4.38
C LYS A 23 9.02 -12.71 5.49
N ALA A 24 8.42 -11.57 5.14
CA ALA A 24 8.03 -10.56 6.12
C ALA A 24 6.84 -11.04 6.98
N CYS A 25 5.83 -11.64 6.36
CA CYS A 25 4.67 -12.20 7.05
C CYS A 25 5.06 -13.33 8.01
N HIS A 26 5.98 -14.21 7.61
CA HIS A 26 6.50 -15.28 8.45
C HIS A 26 7.16 -14.72 9.72
N ARG A 27 7.93 -13.63 9.61
CA ARG A 27 8.50 -12.92 10.76
C ARG A 27 7.45 -12.30 11.68
N TRP A 28 6.25 -12.04 11.17
CA TRP A 28 5.09 -11.58 11.94
C TRP A 28 4.26 -12.74 12.50
N GLY A 29 4.69 -14.00 12.33
CA GLY A 29 3.97 -15.18 12.81
C GLY A 29 2.91 -15.69 11.83
N HIS A 30 2.92 -15.26 10.57
CA HIS A 30 1.93 -15.63 9.57
C HIS A 30 2.53 -16.38 8.38
N GLY A 31 2.08 -17.62 8.17
CA GLY A 31 2.43 -18.43 6.99
C GLY A 31 3.89 -18.88 6.94
N ALA A 32 4.25 -19.57 5.85
CA ALA A 32 5.63 -19.99 5.56
C ALA A 32 6.38 -18.90 4.77
N PRO A 33 7.72 -18.79 4.88
CA PRO A 33 8.48 -17.71 4.24
C PRO A 33 8.71 -17.89 2.73
N TYR A 34 8.24 -19.00 2.15
CA TYR A 34 8.63 -19.44 0.81
C TYR A 34 7.73 -18.87 -0.29
N CYS A 35 8.33 -18.72 -1.48
CA CYS A 35 7.63 -18.35 -2.70
C CYS A 35 6.73 -19.51 -3.16
N GLY A 36 5.47 -19.22 -3.47
CA GLY A 36 4.53 -20.23 -3.98
C GLY A 36 4.89 -20.78 -5.38
N HIS A 37 5.78 -20.10 -6.10
CA HIS A 37 6.19 -20.48 -7.47
C HIS A 37 7.61 -21.04 -7.55
N CYS A 38 8.48 -20.69 -6.60
CA CYS A 38 9.89 -21.07 -6.59
C CYS A 38 10.15 -22.04 -5.45
N VAL A 39 10.33 -23.32 -5.76
CA VAL A 39 10.51 -24.38 -4.77
C VAL A 39 11.72 -24.08 -3.87
N GLY A 40 11.48 -24.01 -2.56
CA GLY A 40 12.52 -23.82 -1.54
C GLY A 40 13.13 -22.43 -1.46
N VAL A 41 12.63 -21.45 -2.20
CA VAL A 41 13.18 -20.08 -2.20
C VAL A 41 12.35 -19.18 -1.28
N GLU A 42 13.00 -18.50 -0.33
CA GLU A 42 12.34 -17.49 0.50
C GLU A 42 11.86 -16.31 -0.36
N GLU A 43 10.60 -15.91 -0.17
CA GLU A 43 10.02 -14.77 -0.85
C GLU A 43 10.42 -13.46 -0.18
N SER A 44 11.61 -12.97 -0.53
CA SER A 44 12.08 -11.62 -0.17
C SER A 44 11.53 -10.54 -1.12
N ILE A 45 11.69 -9.26 -0.74
CA ILE A 45 11.28 -8.12 -1.58
C ILE A 45 11.94 -8.18 -2.96
N ILE A 46 13.25 -8.38 -3.02
CA ILE A 46 13.97 -8.43 -4.30
C ILE A 46 13.56 -9.68 -5.12
N HIS A 47 13.20 -10.78 -4.45
CA HIS A 47 12.67 -11.95 -5.13
C HIS A 47 11.32 -11.66 -5.81
N VAL A 48 10.36 -11.07 -5.08
CA VAL A 48 9.05 -10.71 -5.64
C VAL A 48 9.19 -9.73 -6.80
N LEU A 49 10.08 -8.74 -6.66
CA LEU A 49 10.17 -7.63 -7.58
C LEU A 49 11.14 -7.84 -8.74
N ARG A 50 12.07 -8.81 -8.67
CA ARG A 50 13.12 -8.98 -9.66
C ARG A 50 13.52 -10.44 -9.92
N ASP A 51 13.88 -11.18 -8.88
CA ASP A 51 14.59 -12.46 -9.07
C ASP A 51 13.67 -13.64 -9.35
N CYS A 52 12.38 -13.57 -8.99
CA CYS A 52 11.44 -14.62 -9.31
C CYS A 52 11.27 -14.74 -10.84
N PRO A 53 11.21 -15.96 -11.43
CA PRO A 53 11.01 -16.15 -12.87
C PRO A 53 9.81 -15.37 -13.43
N LEU A 54 8.73 -15.25 -12.66
CA LEU A 54 7.55 -14.46 -13.04
C LEU A 54 7.87 -12.96 -13.19
N ALA A 55 8.70 -12.40 -12.30
CA ALA A 55 9.13 -11.00 -12.38
C ALA A 55 10.19 -10.82 -13.47
N HIS A 56 11.15 -11.74 -13.53
CA HIS A 56 12.22 -11.76 -14.51
C HIS A 56 11.69 -11.77 -15.95
N HIS A 57 10.63 -12.53 -16.21
CA HIS A 57 9.97 -12.55 -17.52
C HIS A 57 9.43 -11.15 -17.90
N VAL A 58 8.72 -10.46 -16.99
CA VAL A 58 8.21 -9.11 -17.24
C VAL A 58 9.36 -8.13 -17.53
N TRP A 59 10.42 -8.16 -16.73
CA TRP A 59 11.58 -7.30 -16.92
C TRP A 59 12.30 -7.55 -18.24
N ASN A 60 12.40 -8.81 -18.69
CA ASN A 60 12.95 -9.14 -20.00
C ASN A 60 12.14 -8.57 -21.18
N HIS A 61 10.90 -8.15 -20.99
CA HIS A 61 10.11 -7.48 -22.02
C HIS A 61 10.16 -5.95 -21.92
N ILE A 62 10.73 -5.40 -20.85
CA ILE A 62 10.81 -3.95 -20.59
C ILE A 62 12.26 -3.45 -20.77
N LEU A 63 13.25 -4.25 -20.35
CA LEU A 63 14.66 -3.86 -20.35
C LEU A 63 15.33 -4.09 -21.71
N PRO A 64 16.07 -3.09 -22.23
CA PRO A 64 17.04 -3.29 -23.31
C PRO A 64 18.05 -4.38 -22.93
N MET A 65 18.50 -5.17 -23.92
CA MET A 65 19.41 -6.29 -23.68
C MET A 65 20.69 -5.87 -22.96
N GLN A 66 21.22 -4.68 -23.26
CA GLN A 66 22.49 -4.18 -22.75
C GLN A 66 22.46 -3.88 -21.24
N THR A 67 21.29 -3.57 -20.68
CA THR A 67 21.16 -3.18 -19.26
C THR A 67 20.80 -4.36 -18.35
N ARG A 68 20.41 -5.51 -18.90
CA ARG A 68 19.89 -6.65 -18.14
C ARG A 68 20.89 -7.21 -17.13
N LEU A 69 22.14 -7.41 -17.54
CA LEU A 69 23.15 -7.99 -16.65
C LEU A 69 23.33 -7.15 -15.39
N ALA A 70 23.49 -5.84 -15.54
CA ALA A 70 23.62 -4.91 -14.42
C ALA A 70 22.33 -4.87 -13.59
N PHE A 71 21.15 -4.92 -14.22
CA PHE A 71 19.87 -4.88 -13.51
C PHE A 71 19.67 -6.10 -12.60
N PHE A 72 19.94 -7.31 -13.10
CA PHE A 72 19.66 -8.57 -12.38
C PHE A 72 20.74 -8.95 -11.37
N THR A 73 21.98 -8.50 -11.54
CA THR A 73 23.09 -8.86 -10.61
C THR A 73 23.32 -7.85 -9.49
N CYS A 74 22.77 -6.63 -9.61
CA CYS A 74 23.00 -5.56 -8.64
C CYS A 74 22.42 -5.88 -7.25
N HIS A 75 23.06 -5.43 -6.17
CA HIS A 75 22.50 -5.59 -4.82
C HIS A 75 21.25 -4.71 -4.61
N TYR A 76 20.34 -5.11 -3.73
CA TYR A 76 19.04 -4.45 -3.48
C TYR A 76 19.10 -2.92 -3.37
N HIS A 77 19.99 -2.38 -2.53
CA HIS A 77 20.09 -0.93 -2.31
C HIS A 77 20.55 -0.18 -3.57
N SER A 78 21.57 -0.70 -4.25
CA SER A 78 22.08 -0.15 -5.49
C SER A 78 21.05 -0.29 -6.62
N TRP A 79 20.32 -1.41 -6.67
CA TRP A 79 19.22 -1.63 -7.61
C TRP A 79 18.12 -0.59 -7.41
N PHE A 80 17.68 -0.34 -6.16
CA PHE A 80 16.71 0.72 -5.88
C PHE A 80 17.23 2.09 -6.31
N HIS A 81 18.45 2.44 -5.93
CA HIS A 81 19.04 3.75 -6.17
C HIS A 81 19.21 4.03 -7.67
N ASN A 82 19.81 3.08 -8.41
CA ASN A 82 20.08 3.21 -9.84
C ASN A 82 18.78 3.39 -10.64
N ASN A 83 17.70 2.70 -10.27
CA ASN A 83 16.43 2.81 -10.97
C ASN A 83 15.65 4.06 -10.57
N MET A 84 15.63 4.42 -9.28
CA MET A 84 14.87 5.58 -8.80
C MET A 84 15.45 6.92 -9.27
N LEU A 85 16.77 7.00 -9.41
CA LEU A 85 17.48 8.19 -9.87
C LEU A 85 17.72 8.23 -11.38
N ASN A 86 17.33 7.19 -12.12
CA ASN A 86 17.43 7.23 -13.57
C ASN A 86 16.23 7.99 -14.17
N HIS A 87 16.53 9.20 -14.67
CA HIS A 87 15.60 10.12 -15.31
C HIS A 87 15.54 9.99 -16.85
N GLU A 88 16.29 9.05 -17.43
CA GLU A 88 16.28 8.80 -18.87
C GLU A 88 14.88 8.40 -19.33
N LYS A 89 14.55 8.80 -20.56
CA LYS A 89 13.28 8.41 -21.19
C LYS A 89 13.49 7.13 -21.98
N MET A 90 12.53 6.22 -21.86
CA MET A 90 12.46 5.04 -22.70
C MET A 90 12.02 5.41 -24.12
N GLU A 91 12.18 4.48 -25.06
CA GLU A 91 11.45 4.51 -26.33
C GLU A 91 9.95 4.60 -26.03
N GLY A 92 9.28 5.64 -26.55
CA GLY A 92 7.90 6.00 -26.17
C GLY A 92 7.80 7.23 -25.23
N GLY A 93 8.92 7.80 -24.77
CA GLY A 93 8.98 9.10 -24.11
C GLY A 93 8.70 9.11 -22.60
N ASN A 94 8.33 7.97 -22.02
CA ASN A 94 8.10 7.81 -20.59
C ASN A 94 9.42 7.74 -19.80
N GLU A 95 9.50 8.43 -18.65
CA GLU A 95 10.67 8.36 -17.76
C GLU A 95 10.85 6.93 -17.21
N TRP A 96 12.09 6.41 -17.24
CA TRP A 96 12.44 5.07 -16.78
C TRP A 96 11.97 4.80 -15.34
N ARG A 97 12.29 5.70 -14.40
CA ARG A 97 11.88 5.56 -13.00
C ARG A 97 10.37 5.39 -12.81
N VAL A 98 9.55 5.99 -13.69
CA VAL A 98 8.07 5.85 -13.66
C VAL A 98 7.69 4.44 -14.06
N VAL A 99 8.19 3.97 -15.20
CA VAL A 99 7.93 2.61 -15.70
C VAL A 99 8.43 1.56 -14.70
N TRP A 100 9.63 1.75 -14.16
CA TRP A 100 10.20 0.89 -13.13
C TRP A 100 9.32 0.83 -11.87
N ALA A 101 8.89 1.98 -11.36
CA ALA A 101 8.08 2.04 -10.14
C ALA A 101 6.71 1.39 -10.33
N VAL A 102 6.05 1.64 -11.47
CA VAL A 102 4.77 1.01 -11.84
C VAL A 102 4.93 -0.49 -12.00
N THR A 103 6.00 -0.94 -12.65
CA THR A 103 6.32 -2.37 -12.79
C THR A 103 6.48 -3.04 -11.43
N CYS A 104 7.27 -2.45 -10.53
CA CYS A 104 7.46 -2.97 -9.18
C CYS A 104 6.12 -3.08 -8.42
N TYR A 105 5.30 -2.03 -8.49
CA TYR A 105 3.98 -2.02 -7.86
C TYR A 105 3.09 -3.15 -8.38
N HIS A 106 3.02 -3.33 -9.70
CA HIS A 106 2.19 -4.37 -10.32
C HIS A 106 2.72 -5.78 -10.08
N LEU A 107 4.03 -6.00 -10.08
CA LEU A 107 4.62 -7.29 -9.73
C LEU A 107 4.24 -7.73 -8.32
N TRP A 108 4.35 -6.81 -7.34
CA TRP A 108 3.91 -7.07 -5.98
C TRP A 108 2.39 -7.24 -5.88
N LEU A 109 1.60 -6.41 -6.55
CA LEU A 109 0.14 -6.48 -6.52
C LEU A 109 -0.35 -7.82 -7.09
N TRP A 110 0.13 -8.22 -8.27
CA TRP A 110 -0.25 -9.48 -8.89
C TRP A 110 0.18 -10.67 -8.04
N ARG A 111 1.37 -10.61 -7.41
CA ARG A 111 1.80 -11.66 -6.48
C ARG A 111 0.83 -11.85 -5.32
N ASN A 112 0.34 -10.76 -4.73
CA ASN A 112 -0.65 -10.85 -3.64
C ASN A 112 -2.01 -11.32 -4.14
N LYS A 113 -2.46 -10.84 -5.31
CA LYS A 113 -3.73 -11.29 -5.87
C LYS A 113 -3.72 -12.80 -6.18
N GLU A 114 -2.63 -13.33 -6.73
CA GLU A 114 -2.47 -14.79 -6.94
C GLU A 114 -2.63 -15.61 -5.65
N THR A 115 -2.35 -15.01 -4.48
CA THR A 115 -2.49 -15.68 -3.17
C THR A 115 -3.89 -15.50 -2.57
N PHE A 116 -4.49 -14.32 -2.70
CA PHE A 116 -5.68 -13.94 -1.93
C PHE A 116 -6.96 -13.84 -2.77
N ASP A 117 -6.86 -13.91 -4.09
CA ASP A 117 -7.97 -13.80 -5.03
C ASP A 117 -7.92 -15.01 -5.96
N SER A 118 -8.73 -16.03 -5.67
CA SER A 118 -8.75 -17.30 -6.41
C SER A 118 -9.22 -17.16 -7.86
N GLU A 119 -9.88 -16.06 -8.21
CA GLU A 119 -10.34 -15.78 -9.57
C GLU A 119 -9.32 -14.95 -10.36
N PHE A 120 -8.29 -14.42 -9.70
CA PHE A 120 -7.32 -13.56 -10.34
C PHE A 120 -6.39 -14.33 -11.27
N VAL A 121 -6.28 -13.83 -12.50
CA VAL A 121 -5.29 -14.29 -13.49
C VAL A 121 -4.39 -13.11 -13.86
N ARG A 122 -3.07 -13.32 -13.77
CA ARG A 122 -2.07 -12.33 -14.18
C ARG A 122 -2.24 -11.99 -15.69
N PRO A 123 -2.11 -10.72 -16.09
CA PRO A 123 -2.16 -10.34 -17.49
C PRO A 123 -1.11 -11.08 -18.34
N ARG A 124 -1.55 -11.67 -19.47
CA ARG A 124 -0.67 -12.39 -20.40
C ARG A 124 0.43 -11.49 -20.99
N HIS A 125 0.08 -10.28 -21.37
CA HIS A 125 1.01 -9.27 -21.90
C HIS A 125 1.32 -8.22 -20.85
N ALA A 126 1.98 -8.63 -19.76
CA ALA A 126 2.24 -7.80 -18.59
C ALA A 126 3.01 -6.50 -18.91
N SER A 127 4.01 -6.54 -19.81
CA SER A 127 4.77 -5.35 -20.21
C SER A 127 3.90 -4.31 -20.94
N GLN A 128 3.05 -4.77 -21.87
CA GLN A 128 2.11 -3.91 -22.58
C GLN A 128 1.05 -3.32 -21.63
N PHE A 129 0.55 -4.13 -20.69
CA PHE A 129 -0.34 -3.64 -19.63
C PHE A 129 0.30 -2.51 -18.83
N ILE A 130 1.57 -2.65 -18.44
CA ILE A 130 2.31 -1.63 -17.68
C ILE A 130 2.48 -0.35 -18.51
N GLN A 131 2.86 -0.47 -19.79
CA GLN A 131 3.00 0.67 -20.69
C GLN A 131 1.69 1.43 -20.83
N GLN A 132 0.59 0.72 -21.11
CA GLN A 132 -0.74 1.30 -21.22
C GLN A 132 -1.20 1.94 -19.90
N TYR A 133 -0.87 1.34 -18.75
CA TYR A 133 -1.18 1.92 -17.44
C TYR A 133 -0.48 3.27 -17.24
N VAL A 134 0.81 3.37 -17.60
CA VAL A 134 1.59 4.60 -17.51
C VAL A 134 1.01 5.67 -18.44
N GLU A 135 0.74 5.31 -19.69
CA GLU A 135 0.17 6.22 -20.70
C GLU A 135 -1.21 6.75 -20.28
N ASN A 136 -2.09 5.87 -19.82
CA ASN A 136 -3.42 6.25 -19.33
C ASN A 136 -3.35 7.18 -18.12
N TYR A 137 -2.39 6.96 -17.21
CA TYR A 137 -2.22 7.84 -16.06
C TYR A 137 -1.73 9.24 -16.48
N ILE A 138 -0.74 9.30 -17.37
CA ILE A 138 -0.20 10.57 -17.86
C ILE A 138 -1.27 11.34 -18.64
N SER A 139 -2.00 10.69 -19.54
CA SER A 139 -3.07 11.32 -20.32
C SER A 139 -4.20 11.85 -19.42
N ALA A 140 -4.69 11.04 -18.49
CA ALA A 140 -5.73 11.44 -17.54
C ALA A 140 -5.29 12.65 -16.69
N LYS A 141 -4.02 12.68 -16.26
CA LYS A 141 -3.47 13.80 -15.50
C LYS A 141 -3.40 15.08 -16.35
N SER A 142 -2.94 15.00 -17.60
CA SER A 142 -2.91 16.14 -18.52
C SER A 142 -4.31 16.71 -18.77
N SER A 143 -5.30 15.83 -18.96
CA SER A 143 -6.71 16.23 -19.09
C SER A 143 -7.24 16.87 -17.80
N PHE A 144 -6.89 16.33 -16.62
CA PHE A 144 -7.34 16.87 -15.34
C PHE A 144 -6.71 18.25 -15.02
N SER A 145 -5.43 18.45 -15.35
CA SER A 145 -4.79 19.77 -15.21
C SER A 145 -5.43 20.85 -16.09
N PHE A 146 -6.07 20.46 -17.20
CA PHE A 146 -6.79 21.39 -18.05
C PHE A 146 -8.17 21.77 -17.49
N ILE A 147 -8.80 20.89 -16.71
CA ILE A 147 -10.18 21.05 -16.21
C ILE A 147 -10.22 21.75 -14.83
N MET A 148 -9.19 21.57 -13.99
CA MET A 148 -9.18 22.05 -12.61
C MET A 148 -7.98 22.95 -12.34
N ASP A 149 -8.16 24.26 -12.54
CA ASP A 149 -7.30 25.30 -11.98
C ASP A 149 -7.65 25.57 -10.50
N LYS A 150 -7.75 24.50 -9.70
CA LYS A 150 -7.89 24.62 -8.25
C LYS A 150 -6.52 24.51 -7.63
N SER A 151 -6.12 25.56 -6.91
CA SER A 151 -4.92 25.56 -6.09
C SER A 151 -4.94 24.36 -5.15
N ARG A 152 -3.97 23.45 -5.33
CA ARG A 152 -3.77 22.33 -4.41
C ARG A 152 -3.17 22.89 -3.12
N ILE A 153 -3.94 22.86 -2.04
CA ILE A 153 -3.42 23.18 -0.70
C ILE A 153 -2.75 21.92 -0.18
N THR A 154 -1.45 22.00 0.12
CA THR A 154 -0.76 20.93 0.84
C THR A 154 -1.02 21.14 2.32
N ILE A 155 -1.81 20.24 2.92
CA ILE A 155 -1.99 20.17 4.36
C ILE A 155 -1.02 19.14 4.94
N ASN A 156 -0.36 19.47 6.04
CA ASN A 156 0.47 18.52 6.75
C ASN A 156 -0.43 17.64 7.61
N VAL A 157 -0.72 16.42 7.15
CA VAL A 157 -1.52 15.44 7.91
C VAL A 157 -0.56 14.66 8.79
N ARG A 158 -0.58 14.95 10.09
CA ARG A 158 0.10 14.17 11.12
C ARG A 158 -0.89 13.82 12.22
N TRP A 159 -0.69 12.68 12.87
CA TRP A 159 -1.38 12.44 14.13
C TRP A 159 -0.91 13.49 15.14
N GLU A 160 -1.86 14.17 15.77
CA GLU A 160 -1.60 15.11 16.84
C GLU A 160 -2.02 14.48 18.16
N ALA A 161 -1.10 14.50 19.12
CA ALA A 161 -1.36 13.98 20.45
C ALA A 161 -2.49 14.80 21.10
N PRO A 162 -3.39 14.14 21.86
CA PRO A 162 -4.46 14.86 22.54
C PRO A 162 -3.90 15.86 23.56
N SER A 163 -4.71 16.82 23.96
CA SER A 163 -4.33 17.77 25.03
C SER A 163 -4.05 17.05 26.36
N ASN A 164 -3.30 17.67 27.27
CA ASN A 164 -2.94 17.02 28.53
C ASN A 164 -4.22 16.70 29.34
N GLY A 165 -4.33 15.47 29.83
CA GLY A 165 -5.53 14.98 30.51
C GLY A 165 -6.66 14.55 29.59
N TRP A 166 -6.46 14.56 28.26
CA TRP A 166 -7.39 14.01 27.26
C TRP A 166 -6.90 12.70 26.68
N ILE A 167 -7.84 11.85 26.31
CA ILE A 167 -7.61 10.56 25.65
C ILE A 167 -8.14 10.63 24.23
N SER A 168 -7.29 10.34 23.26
CA SER A 168 -7.70 10.20 21.87
C SER A 168 -8.37 8.84 21.67
N LEU A 169 -9.58 8.83 21.14
CA LEU A 169 -10.29 7.65 20.66
C LEU A 169 -10.30 7.69 19.13
N ASN A 170 -9.50 6.83 18.50
CA ASN A 170 -9.56 6.61 17.05
C ASN A 170 -10.39 5.36 16.75
N THR A 171 -11.34 5.45 15.82
CA THR A 171 -12.19 4.32 15.42
C THR A 171 -12.17 4.14 13.91
N ASP A 172 -12.43 2.91 13.47
CA ASP A 172 -12.54 2.54 12.05
C ASP A 172 -13.61 1.45 11.91
N GLY A 173 -14.39 1.51 10.82
CA GLY A 173 -15.45 0.59 10.46
C GLY A 173 -15.22 -0.01 9.08
N ALA A 174 -15.11 -1.34 9.01
CA ALA A 174 -14.85 -2.03 7.75
C ALA A 174 -16.01 -2.96 7.35
N VAL A 175 -16.31 -3.01 6.05
CA VAL A 175 -17.25 -3.97 5.47
C VAL A 175 -16.59 -4.71 4.32
N GLN A 176 -16.64 -6.04 4.37
CA GLN A 176 -16.17 -6.91 3.30
C GLN A 176 -17.22 -7.97 3.00
N HIS A 177 -17.64 -8.06 1.73
CA HIS A 177 -18.66 -9.01 1.26
C HIS A 177 -19.95 -9.02 2.11
N GLY A 178 -20.39 -7.84 2.55
CA GLY A 178 -21.60 -7.68 3.37
C GLY A 178 -21.43 -8.04 4.85
N VAL A 179 -20.23 -8.41 5.29
CA VAL A 179 -19.88 -8.61 6.69
C VAL A 179 -19.13 -7.40 7.21
N ALA A 180 -19.60 -6.86 8.33
CA ALA A 180 -19.08 -5.66 8.97
C ALA A 180 -18.41 -5.96 10.30
N GLY A 181 -17.32 -5.24 10.55
CA GLY A 181 -16.68 -5.16 11.85
C GLY A 181 -16.23 -3.73 12.12
N CYS A 182 -15.98 -3.42 13.38
CA CYS A 182 -15.34 -2.17 13.75
C CYS A 182 -14.23 -2.40 14.75
N GLY A 183 -13.39 -1.41 14.91
CA GLY A 183 -12.36 -1.39 15.92
C GLY A 183 -12.02 0.02 16.33
N GLY A 184 -11.17 0.11 17.34
CA GLY A 184 -10.66 1.38 17.76
C GLY A 184 -9.61 1.27 18.82
N VAL A 185 -8.94 2.40 19.03
CA VAL A 185 -7.77 2.52 19.88
C VAL A 185 -7.90 3.75 20.75
N LEU A 186 -7.53 3.62 22.02
CA LEU A 186 -7.50 4.70 23.00
C LEU A 186 -6.05 4.96 23.40
N ARG A 187 -5.64 6.23 23.30
CA ARG A 187 -4.26 6.66 23.57
C ARG A 187 -4.24 7.96 24.36
N ASP A 188 -3.29 8.10 25.28
CA ASP A 188 -2.94 9.40 25.84
C ASP A 188 -1.87 10.08 24.96
N GLN A 189 -1.25 11.14 25.48
CA GLN A 189 -0.21 11.90 24.80
C GLN A 189 1.01 11.08 24.36
N HIS A 190 1.35 10.02 25.10
CA HIS A 190 2.60 9.30 24.97
C HIS A 190 2.41 7.80 24.79
N ASN A 191 1.29 7.26 25.25
CA ASN A 191 1.10 5.83 25.45
C ASN A 191 -0.19 5.31 24.85
N TRP A 192 -0.12 4.05 24.44
CA TRP A 192 -1.29 3.21 24.24
C TRP A 192 -1.96 2.90 25.58
N ILE A 193 -3.28 3.08 25.65
CA ILE A 193 -4.08 2.69 26.83
C ILE A 193 -4.77 1.35 26.58
N THR A 194 -5.56 1.25 25.51
CA THR A 194 -6.30 0.03 25.16
C THR A 194 -6.83 0.10 23.73
N GLY A 195 -7.34 -1.02 23.23
CA GLY A 195 -8.08 -1.07 21.98
C GLY A 195 -9.18 -2.13 22.02
N PHE A 196 -9.98 -2.16 20.95
CA PHE A 196 -11.06 -3.12 20.79
C PHE A 196 -11.25 -3.48 19.32
N SER A 197 -11.89 -4.63 19.11
CA SER A 197 -12.41 -5.08 17.82
C SER A 197 -13.76 -5.75 18.07
N LYS A 198 -14.73 -5.50 17.20
CA LYS A 198 -16.09 -6.02 17.35
C LYS A 198 -16.62 -6.48 15.99
N TYR A 199 -17.10 -7.73 15.96
CA TYR A 199 -17.95 -8.21 14.88
C TYR A 199 -19.35 -7.61 15.02
N ILE A 200 -19.87 -6.99 13.96
CA ILE A 200 -21.19 -6.33 13.96
C ILE A 200 -22.24 -7.19 13.28
N GLY A 201 -21.86 -7.94 12.23
CA GLY A 201 -22.80 -8.65 11.36
C GLY A 201 -22.96 -7.93 10.03
N THR A 202 -24.15 -7.94 9.43
CA THR A 202 -24.39 -7.29 8.14
C THR A 202 -24.89 -5.86 8.34
N THR A 203 -24.11 -4.88 7.89
CA THR A 203 -24.51 -3.47 7.90
C THR A 203 -23.73 -2.65 6.86
N SER A 204 -24.06 -1.38 6.70
CA SER A 204 -23.33 -0.44 5.83
C SER A 204 -22.00 0.00 6.47
N ALA A 205 -21.05 0.46 5.66
CA ALA A 205 -19.78 1.02 6.17
C ALA A 205 -20.03 2.19 7.14
N PHE A 206 -20.98 3.07 6.81
CA PHE A 206 -21.41 4.17 7.69
C PHE A 206 -21.86 3.68 9.08
N ASN A 207 -22.69 2.64 9.14
CA ASN A 207 -23.12 2.08 10.42
C ASN A 207 -21.97 1.36 11.14
N ALA A 208 -21.05 0.74 10.41
CA ALA A 208 -19.87 0.11 11.00
C ALA A 208 -18.99 1.14 11.73
N GLU A 209 -18.79 2.31 11.12
CA GLU A 209 -18.10 3.45 11.74
C GLU A 209 -18.78 3.90 13.04
N LEU A 210 -20.11 4.14 13.00
CA LEU A 210 -20.89 4.53 14.17
C LEU A 210 -20.82 3.51 15.31
N TRP A 211 -20.84 2.22 14.97
CA TRP A 211 -20.63 1.14 15.95
C TRP A 211 -19.23 1.16 16.56
N GLY A 212 -18.22 1.56 15.79
CA GLY A 212 -16.87 1.83 16.27
C GLY A 212 -16.87 2.91 17.34
N VAL A 213 -17.44 4.08 17.03
CA VAL A 213 -17.59 5.20 17.96
C VAL A 213 -18.31 4.77 19.24
N TYR A 214 -19.49 4.15 19.10
CA TYR A 214 -20.27 3.69 20.24
C TYR A 214 -19.50 2.72 21.14
N SER A 215 -18.86 1.71 20.54
CA SER A 215 -18.11 0.70 21.29
C SER A 215 -16.88 1.30 21.99
N GLY A 216 -16.20 2.24 21.33
CA GLY A 216 -15.07 2.97 21.90
C GLY A 216 -15.45 3.86 23.08
N LEU A 217 -16.56 4.59 22.97
CA LEU A 217 -17.08 5.43 24.06
C LEU A 217 -17.57 4.60 25.25
N CYS A 218 -18.23 3.45 25.00
CA CYS A 218 -18.59 2.51 26.06
C CYS A 218 -17.35 1.98 26.78
N LEU A 219 -16.30 1.62 26.04
CA LEU A 219 -15.03 1.16 26.62
C LEU A 219 -14.34 2.26 27.44
N ALA A 220 -14.31 3.49 26.93
CA ALA A 220 -13.79 4.66 27.66
C ALA A 220 -14.50 4.83 29.01
N ARG A 221 -15.83 4.81 29.00
CA ARG A 221 -16.66 4.94 30.21
C ARG A 221 -16.42 3.81 31.20
N GLN A 222 -16.33 2.57 30.74
CA GLN A 222 -16.03 1.41 31.59
C GLN A 222 -14.65 1.51 32.25
N ARG A 223 -13.69 2.17 31.59
CA ARG A 223 -12.34 2.42 32.10
C ARG A 223 -12.25 3.70 32.97
N GLY A 224 -13.35 4.43 33.17
CA GLY A 224 -13.36 5.69 33.92
C GLY A 224 -12.66 6.85 33.21
N LEU A 225 -12.51 6.78 31.88
CA LEU A 225 -11.90 7.83 31.07
C LEU A 225 -12.95 8.86 30.69
N ASN A 226 -12.83 10.09 31.21
CA ASN A 226 -13.89 11.10 31.11
C ASN A 226 -13.65 12.17 30.04
N ASN A 227 -12.38 12.43 29.70
CA ASN A 227 -11.99 13.45 28.72
C ASN A 227 -11.59 12.77 27.42
N ILE A 228 -12.55 12.55 26.53
CA ILE A 228 -12.31 11.82 25.27
C ILE A 228 -12.33 12.79 24.09
N GLU A 229 -11.27 12.76 23.31
CA GLU A 229 -11.18 13.40 22.00
C GLU A 229 -11.44 12.34 20.93
N LEU A 230 -12.61 12.39 20.29
CA LEU A 230 -12.94 11.46 19.21
C LEU A 230 -12.26 11.91 17.92
N GLN A 231 -11.49 11.02 17.30
CA GLN A 231 -10.78 11.26 16.05
C GLN A 231 -11.19 10.22 15.01
N MET A 232 -11.87 10.70 13.97
CA MET A 232 -12.44 9.89 12.90
C MET A 232 -11.98 10.41 11.54
N ASP A 233 -11.77 9.50 10.59
CA ASP A 233 -11.30 9.79 9.24
C ASP A 233 -12.45 9.89 8.21
N SER A 234 -13.67 9.50 8.60
CA SER A 234 -14.89 9.70 7.83
C SER A 234 -15.44 11.12 8.01
N LEU A 235 -15.37 11.94 6.96
CA LEU A 235 -16.03 13.26 6.87
C LEU A 235 -17.57 13.18 6.93
N THR A 236 -18.12 11.99 6.73
CA THR A 236 -19.57 11.74 6.60
C THR A 236 -20.27 11.34 7.89
N VAL A 237 -19.51 10.95 8.91
CA VAL A 237 -20.02 10.59 10.25
C VAL A 237 -19.68 11.76 11.17
#